data_AF-A0A1M7ACB9-F1
#
_entry.id   AF-A0A1M7ACB9-F1
#
_cell.length_a   1.000
_cell.length_b   1.000
_cell.length_c   1.000
_cell.angle_alpha   90.00
_cell.angle_beta   90.00
_cell.angle_gamma   90.00
#
_symmetry.space_group_name_H-M   'P 1'
#
loop_
_entity.id
_entity.type
_entity.pdbx_description
1 polymer ?
#
loop_
_entity_poly.entity_id
_entity_poly.type
_entity_poly.pdbx_seq_one_letter_code
_entity_poly.pdbx_strand_id
1 'polypeptide(L)'
;MRNTRNNKPSFLDTKIIPFLKKYGIFLVVLFLVFPYAYKYLKRAIESVKNTNLEAIKEQNSNENAKASPDIVKKKVADIKKSYPSISQKTMDTIVASAFKIAEAFGTNVDDNHVLLGGTIDLYNISSWSEDEKTAITFLKKHTGTFPILEDVYYKTATKSKNLRNDIIKYLSKSQYSELAKFYKSKGYNWL
;
A
#
# COMPACT_ATOMS: atom_id res chain seq x y z
N MET A 1 -2.76 80.21 -12.55
CA MET A 1 -3.54 78.96 -12.47
C MET A 1 -2.59 77.81 -12.18
N ARG A 2 -2.68 77.17 -11.00
CA ARG A 2 -1.92 75.96 -10.67
C ARG A 2 -2.93 74.88 -10.29
N ASN A 3 -3.11 73.89 -11.15
CA ASN A 3 -4.00 72.75 -10.91
C ASN A 3 -3.42 71.89 -9.78
N THR A 4 -3.98 71.99 -8.58
CA THR A 4 -3.82 70.99 -7.53
C THR A 4 -4.62 69.76 -7.92
N ARG A 5 -3.93 68.72 -8.43
CA ARG A 5 -4.50 67.38 -8.55
C ARG A 5 -4.81 66.89 -7.13
N ASN A 6 -6.09 66.81 -6.80
CA ASN A 6 -6.59 66.11 -5.61
C ASN A 6 -6.26 64.63 -5.73
N ASN A 7 -5.12 64.20 -5.17
CA ASN A 7 -4.79 62.79 -4.98
C ASN A 7 -5.75 62.23 -3.92
N LYS A 8 -6.79 61.51 -4.37
CA LYS A 8 -7.62 60.72 -3.46
C LYS A 8 -6.73 59.66 -2.80
N PRO A 9 -6.81 59.46 -1.47
CA PRO A 9 -5.97 58.49 -0.79
C PRO A 9 -6.24 57.09 -1.33
N SER A 10 -5.17 56.37 -1.67
CA SER A 10 -5.24 55.03 -2.23
C SER A 10 -5.84 54.05 -1.21
N PHE A 11 -6.53 53.01 -1.69
CA PHE A 11 -7.02 51.90 -0.85
C PHE A 11 -5.89 51.24 -0.06
N LEU A 12 -4.68 51.24 -0.64
CA LEU A 12 -3.46 50.76 0.00
C LEU A 12 -3.14 51.55 1.27
N ASP A 13 -3.24 52.89 1.21
CA ASP A 13 -2.89 53.79 2.31
C ASP A 13 -3.92 53.80 3.44
N THR A 14 -5.19 53.59 3.10
CA THR A 14 -6.30 53.71 4.05
C THR A 14 -6.67 52.40 4.74
N LYS A 15 -6.42 51.24 4.11
CA LYS A 15 -6.86 49.94 4.67
C LYS A 15 -5.72 48.93 4.86
N ILE A 16 -4.82 48.80 3.89
CA ILE A 16 -3.79 47.75 3.92
C ILE A 16 -2.60 48.16 4.80
N ILE A 17 -2.08 49.38 4.65
CA ILE A 17 -0.94 49.86 5.46
C ILE A 17 -1.28 49.92 6.96
N PRO A 18 -2.46 50.43 7.40
CA PRO A 18 -2.82 50.42 8.83
C PRO A 18 -3.00 49.00 9.38
N PHE A 19 -3.55 48.08 8.57
CA PHE A 19 -3.70 46.68 8.93
C PHE A 19 -2.34 45.99 9.10
N LEU A 20 -1.41 46.18 8.17
CA LEU A 20 -0.04 45.65 8.27
C LEU A 20 0.76 46.32 9.39
N LYS A 21 0.54 47.60 9.71
CA LYS A 21 1.16 48.23 10.89
C LYS A 21 0.63 47.64 12.19
N LYS A 22 -0.66 47.31 12.27
CA LYS A 22 -1.29 46.76 13.47
C LYS A 22 -1.02 45.26 13.66
N TYR A 23 -0.99 44.49 12.57
CA TYR A 23 -0.92 43.01 12.61
C TYR A 23 0.27 42.43 11.84
N GLY A 24 1.15 43.24 11.26
CA GLY A 24 2.28 42.78 10.45
C GLY A 24 3.28 41.94 11.24
N ILE A 25 3.54 42.30 12.51
CA ILE A 25 4.38 41.48 13.40
C ILE A 25 3.72 40.11 13.62
N PHE A 26 2.41 40.07 13.84
CA PHE A 26 1.67 38.81 13.99
C PHE A 26 1.71 37.96 12.72
N LEU A 27 1.57 38.58 11.54
CA LEU A 27 1.69 37.89 10.25
C LEU A 27 3.10 37.34 10.00
N VAL A 28 4.15 38.08 10.37
CA VAL A 28 5.54 37.62 10.25
C VAL A 28 5.81 36.46 11.20
N VAL A 29 5.36 36.55 12.46
CA VAL A 29 5.48 35.45 13.43
C VAL A 29 4.69 34.23 12.96
N LEU A 30 3.48 34.41 12.43
CA LEU A 30 2.69 33.34 11.84
C LEU A 30 3.44 32.70 10.66
N PHE A 31 3.99 33.49 9.74
CA PHE A 31 4.73 32.97 8.58
C PHE A 31 6.01 32.22 8.97
N LEU A 32 6.67 32.63 10.05
CA LEU A 32 7.86 31.95 10.56
C LEU A 32 7.50 30.68 11.33
N VAL A 33 6.42 30.66 12.12
CA VAL A 33 6.05 29.51 12.96
C VAL A 33 5.22 28.47 12.20
N PHE A 34 4.37 28.90 11.28
CA PHE A 34 3.47 28.04 10.50
C PHE A 34 4.17 26.89 9.75
N PRO A 35 5.29 27.09 9.02
CA PRO A 35 5.96 25.98 8.33
C PRO A 35 6.47 24.91 9.30
N TYR A 36 6.96 25.29 10.48
CA TYR A 36 7.41 24.34 11.50
C TYR A 36 6.24 23.61 12.16
N ALA A 37 5.17 24.34 12.51
CA ALA A 37 3.95 23.75 13.06
C ALA A 37 3.30 22.77 12.06
N TYR A 38 3.21 23.15 10.79
CA TYR A 38 2.71 22.28 9.71
C TYR A 38 3.57 21.03 9.54
N LYS A 39 4.90 21.17 9.51
CA LYS A 39 5.82 20.03 9.43
C LYS A 39 5.68 19.10 10.63
N TYR A 40 5.49 19.64 11.83
CA TYR A 40 5.29 18.86 13.05
C TYR A 40 3.96 18.10 13.02
N LEU A 41 2.86 18.76 12.67
CA LEU A 41 1.54 18.13 12.50
C LEU A 41 1.58 17.03 11.43
N LYS A 42 2.22 17.29 10.29
CA LYS A 42 2.38 16.30 9.22
C LYS A 42 3.14 15.06 9.72
N ARG A 43 4.25 15.25 10.46
CA ARG A 43 5.02 14.15 11.05
C ARG A 43 4.21 13.36 12.09
N ALA A 44 3.43 14.04 12.93
CA ALA A 44 2.56 13.37 13.91
C ALA A 44 1.49 12.52 13.21
N ILE A 45 0.83 13.06 12.18
CA ILE A 45 -0.16 12.33 11.37
C ILE A 45 0.49 11.13 10.68
N GLU A 46 1.67 11.30 10.08
CA GLU A 46 2.43 10.22 9.44
C GLU A 46 2.83 9.14 10.45
N SER A 47 3.28 9.52 11.66
CA SER A 47 3.63 8.58 12.73
C SER A 47 2.44 7.75 13.16
N VAL A 48 1.29 8.37 13.42
CA VAL A 48 0.05 7.66 13.79
C VAL A 48 -0.40 6.72 12.67
N LYS A 49 -0.32 7.18 11.41
CA LYS A 49 -0.63 6.33 10.26
C LYS A 49 0.29 5.11 10.18
N ASN A 50 1.59 5.29 10.41
CA ASN A 50 2.56 4.19 10.37
C ASN A 50 2.33 3.19 11.50
N THR A 51 2.09 3.65 12.73
CA THR A 51 1.79 2.77 13.88
C THR A 51 0.51 1.97 13.66
N ASN A 52 -0.54 2.59 13.11
CA ASN A 52 -1.76 1.86 12.77
C ASN A 52 -1.52 0.80 11.67
N LEU A 53 -0.70 1.13 10.66
CA LEU A 53 -0.35 0.17 9.60
C LEU A 53 0.49 -0.99 10.13
N GLU A 54 1.41 -0.74 11.07
CA GLU A 54 2.19 -1.78 11.75
C GLU A 54 1.30 -2.67 12.61
N ALA A 55 0.39 -2.11 13.40
CA ALA A 55 -0.58 -2.87 14.19
C ALA A 55 -1.47 -3.75 13.32
N ILE A 56 -1.97 -3.24 12.18
CA ILE A 56 -2.76 -4.03 11.22
C ILE A 56 -1.92 -5.17 10.63
N LYS A 57 -0.66 -4.90 10.25
CA LYS A 57 0.25 -5.93 9.73
C LYS A 57 0.52 -7.02 10.74
N GLU A 58 0.77 -6.63 11.99
CA GLU A 58 1.04 -7.55 13.10
C GLU A 58 -0.18 -8.39 13.44
N GLN A 59 -1.37 -7.77 13.57
CA GLN A 59 -2.62 -8.49 13.77
C GLN A 59 -2.87 -9.52 12.66
N ASN A 60 -2.73 -9.10 11.40
CA ASN A 60 -2.95 -9.99 10.26
C ASN A 60 -1.94 -11.15 10.23
N SER A 61 -0.67 -10.87 10.54
CA SER A 61 0.39 -11.88 10.68
C SER A 61 0.07 -12.89 11.78
N ASN A 62 -0.34 -12.41 12.95
CA ASN A 62 -0.68 -13.25 14.11
C ASN A 62 -1.93 -14.10 13.88
N GLU A 63 -2.94 -13.55 13.21
CA GLU A 63 -4.14 -14.29 12.81
C GLU A 63 -3.82 -15.36 11.76
N ASN A 64 -2.97 -15.03 10.78
CA ASN A 64 -2.58 -15.98 9.74
C ASN A 64 -1.68 -17.07 10.30
N ALA A 65 -0.77 -16.77 11.23
CA ALA A 65 0.10 -17.75 11.88
C ALA A 65 -0.64 -18.91 12.58
N LYS A 66 -1.92 -18.72 12.91
CA LYS A 66 -2.77 -19.79 13.47
C LYS A 66 -3.27 -20.79 12.42
N ALA A 67 -3.07 -20.51 11.13
CA ALA A 67 -3.50 -21.32 9.98
C ALA A 67 -4.96 -21.84 10.07
N SER A 68 -5.84 -21.12 10.77
CA SER A 68 -7.18 -21.60 11.08
C SER A 68 -8.12 -21.41 9.87
N PRO A 69 -8.80 -22.48 9.40
CA PRO A 69 -9.73 -22.39 8.28
C PRO A 69 -10.87 -21.37 8.50
N ASP A 70 -11.31 -21.20 9.74
CA ASP A 70 -12.40 -20.27 10.08
C ASP A 70 -11.95 -18.80 9.99
N ILE A 71 -10.70 -18.51 10.36
CA ILE A 71 -10.10 -17.19 10.18
C ILE A 71 -10.00 -16.87 8.69
N VAL A 72 -9.53 -17.82 7.88
CA VAL A 72 -9.43 -17.66 6.42
C VAL A 72 -10.82 -17.40 5.83
N LYS A 73 -11.84 -18.19 6.18
CA LYS A 73 -13.22 -17.98 5.71
C LYS A 73 -13.75 -16.59 6.07
N LYS A 74 -13.52 -16.14 7.30
CA LYS A 74 -13.94 -14.79 7.75
C LYS A 74 -13.27 -13.70 6.93
N LYS A 75 -11.96 -13.77 6.73
CA LYS A 75 -11.20 -12.80 5.93
C LYS A 75 -11.62 -12.78 4.46
N VAL A 76 -11.85 -13.95 3.86
CA VAL A 76 -12.36 -14.06 2.49
C VAL A 76 -13.75 -13.44 2.37
N ALA A 77 -14.63 -13.66 3.36
CA ALA A 77 -15.95 -13.04 3.39
C ALA A 77 -15.85 -11.51 3.49
N ASP A 78 -14.92 -10.99 4.30
CA ASP A 78 -14.68 -9.54 4.41
C ASP A 78 -14.10 -8.95 3.12
N ILE A 79 -13.18 -9.65 2.44
CA ILE A 79 -12.68 -9.25 1.11
C ILE A 79 -13.82 -9.24 0.09
N LYS A 80 -14.69 -10.25 0.09
CA LYS A 80 -15.83 -10.32 -0.83
C LYS A 80 -16.79 -9.14 -0.67
N LYS A 81 -16.97 -8.60 0.55
CA LYS A 81 -17.76 -7.38 0.77
C LYS A 81 -17.19 -6.17 0.03
N SER A 82 -15.86 -6.07 -0.08
CA SER A 82 -15.18 -5.02 -0.85
C SER A 82 -15.29 -5.22 -2.37
N TYR A 83 -15.57 -6.44 -2.83
CA TYR A 83 -15.70 -6.81 -4.24
C TYR A 83 -17.01 -7.54 -4.54
N PRO A 84 -18.18 -6.89 -4.35
CA PRO A 84 -19.49 -7.57 -4.40
C PRO A 84 -19.86 -8.08 -5.80
N SER A 85 -19.25 -7.56 -6.87
CA SER A 85 -19.49 -7.97 -8.25
C SER A 85 -18.85 -9.31 -8.63
N ILE A 86 -17.99 -9.87 -7.77
CA ILE A 86 -17.27 -11.11 -8.06
C ILE A 86 -18.10 -12.31 -7.61
N SER A 87 -18.26 -13.28 -8.53
CA SER A 87 -18.92 -14.54 -8.23
C SER A 87 -18.17 -15.33 -7.16
N GLN A 88 -18.88 -16.13 -6.34
CA GLN A 88 -18.22 -16.97 -5.33
C GLN A 88 -17.18 -17.89 -5.95
N LYS A 89 -17.50 -18.52 -7.09
CA LYS A 89 -16.58 -19.41 -7.81
C LYS A 89 -15.28 -18.71 -8.23
N THR A 90 -15.38 -17.45 -8.69
CA THR A 90 -14.20 -16.65 -9.03
C THR A 90 -13.39 -16.32 -7.78
N MET A 91 -14.06 -15.98 -6.67
CA MET A 91 -13.38 -15.74 -5.39
C MET A 91 -12.63 -17.00 -4.91
N ASP A 92 -13.27 -18.17 -4.95
CA ASP A 92 -12.65 -19.44 -4.54
C ASP A 92 -11.42 -19.76 -5.41
N THR A 93 -11.48 -19.44 -6.71
CA THR A 93 -10.35 -19.57 -7.63
C THR A 93 -9.21 -18.63 -7.26
N ILE A 94 -9.52 -17.37 -6.92
CA ILE A 94 -8.52 -16.38 -6.48
C ILE A 94 -7.85 -16.84 -5.18
N VAL A 95 -8.63 -17.34 -4.22
CA VAL A 95 -8.12 -17.89 -2.96
C VAL A 95 -7.16 -19.04 -3.23
N ALA A 96 -7.58 -20.03 -4.04
CA ALA A 96 -6.71 -21.16 -4.36
C ALA A 96 -5.41 -20.72 -5.04
N SER A 97 -5.48 -19.78 -5.99
CA SER A 97 -4.30 -19.22 -6.65
C SER A 97 -3.40 -18.47 -5.68
N ALA A 98 -3.95 -17.69 -4.74
CA ALA A 98 -3.16 -16.95 -3.75
C ALA A 98 -2.33 -17.89 -2.88
N PHE A 99 -2.92 -18.99 -2.40
CA PHE A 99 -2.20 -20.02 -1.63
C PHE A 99 -1.14 -20.73 -2.49
N LYS A 100 -1.46 -21.07 -3.75
CA LYS A 100 -0.48 -21.69 -4.66
C LYS A 100 0.69 -20.78 -5.03
N ILE A 101 0.45 -19.49 -5.17
CA ILE A 101 1.52 -18.51 -5.39
C ILE A 101 2.36 -18.35 -4.11
N ALA A 102 1.72 -18.30 -2.94
CA ALA A 102 2.44 -18.20 -1.68
C ALA A 102 3.34 -19.41 -1.43
N GLU A 103 2.84 -20.61 -1.69
CA GLU A 103 3.59 -21.88 -1.66
C GLU A 103 4.76 -21.86 -2.66
N ALA A 104 4.53 -21.44 -3.92
CA ALA A 104 5.56 -21.38 -4.95
C ALA A 104 6.69 -20.38 -4.62
N PHE A 105 6.37 -19.28 -3.95
CA PHE A 105 7.36 -18.30 -3.46
C PHE A 105 7.96 -18.67 -2.09
N GLY A 106 7.51 -19.76 -1.44
CA GLY A 106 7.94 -20.10 -0.07
C GLY A 106 7.55 -19.04 0.98
N THR A 107 6.43 -18.35 0.74
CA THR A 107 5.92 -17.24 1.58
C THR A 107 4.64 -17.60 2.33
N ASN A 108 4.12 -18.81 2.09
CA ASN A 108 2.98 -19.38 2.79
C ASN A 108 3.20 -19.36 4.30
N VAL A 109 2.09 -19.25 5.02
CA VAL A 109 2.10 -19.13 6.49
C VAL A 109 2.86 -20.28 7.16
N ASP A 110 2.68 -21.50 6.65
CA ASP A 110 3.21 -22.73 7.25
C ASP A 110 4.73 -22.86 7.10
N ASP A 111 5.28 -22.50 5.93
CA ASP A 111 6.72 -22.61 5.66
C ASP A 111 7.52 -21.36 6.04
N ASN A 112 6.84 -20.26 6.37
CA ASN A 112 7.50 -19.03 6.77
C ASN A 112 7.91 -19.08 8.25
N HIS A 113 8.89 -19.95 8.55
CA HIS A 113 9.60 -20.00 9.82
C HIS A 113 10.56 -18.81 9.93
N VAL A 114 10.01 -17.64 10.28
CA VAL A 114 10.82 -16.49 10.70
C VAL A 114 11.43 -16.83 12.06
N LEU A 115 12.57 -17.52 12.07
CA LEU A 115 13.39 -17.65 13.26
C LEU A 115 14.18 -16.35 13.45
N LEU A 116 14.17 -15.82 14.67
CA LEU A 116 14.92 -14.63 15.11
C LEU A 116 14.48 -13.29 14.50
N GLY A 117 13.25 -12.85 14.78
CA GLY A 117 12.91 -11.42 14.71
C GLY A 117 12.99 -10.75 13.33
N GLY A 118 12.86 -11.51 12.24
CA GLY A 118 12.66 -10.94 10.89
C GLY A 118 13.89 -10.71 10.05
N THR A 119 15.10 -11.10 10.49
CA THR A 119 16.35 -10.82 9.76
C THR A 119 16.88 -11.98 8.93
N ILE A 120 16.48 -13.23 9.19
CA ILE A 120 17.03 -14.38 8.44
C ILE A 120 15.92 -15.39 8.10
N ASP A 121 15.55 -15.46 6.82
CA ASP A 121 14.77 -16.57 6.24
C ASP A 121 15.68 -17.81 6.20
N LEU A 122 15.70 -18.60 7.28
CA LEU A 122 16.42 -19.86 7.32
C LEU A 122 15.42 -21.03 7.32
N TYR A 123 15.57 -21.84 6.27
CA TYR A 123 14.98 -23.15 6.05
C TYR A 123 13.56 -23.21 5.49
N ASN A 124 13.48 -23.15 4.16
CA ASN A 124 12.60 -24.06 3.43
C ASN A 124 13.40 -24.77 2.33
N ILE A 125 13.56 -26.10 2.46
CA ILE A 125 14.28 -26.92 1.46
C ILE A 125 13.44 -27.04 0.17
N SER A 126 12.12 -26.82 0.22
CA SER A 126 11.28 -26.71 -0.98
C SER A 126 11.32 -25.31 -1.63
N SER A 127 11.71 -24.26 -0.88
CA SER A 127 11.97 -22.92 -1.45
C SER A 127 13.33 -22.79 -2.13
N TRP A 128 14.17 -23.83 -2.10
CA TRP A 128 15.39 -23.90 -2.94
C TRP A 128 15.06 -24.26 -4.39
N SER A 129 13.88 -24.82 -4.65
CA SER A 129 13.29 -24.89 -5.98
C SER A 129 12.09 -23.94 -6.04
N GLU A 130 12.33 -22.63 -6.01
CA GLU A 130 11.30 -21.63 -6.31
C GLU A 130 10.62 -22.04 -7.64
N ASP A 131 9.35 -22.46 -7.57
CA ASP A 131 8.61 -22.89 -8.74
C ASP A 131 8.02 -21.65 -9.43
N GLU A 132 8.92 -20.84 -9.99
CA GLU A 132 8.60 -19.61 -10.72
C GLU A 132 7.56 -19.88 -11.82
N LYS A 133 7.59 -21.07 -12.44
CA LYS A 133 6.66 -21.48 -13.49
C LYS A 133 5.26 -21.70 -12.94
N THR A 134 5.13 -22.34 -11.78
CA THR A 134 3.85 -22.49 -11.10
C THR A 134 3.30 -21.13 -10.68
N ALA A 135 4.12 -20.28 -10.05
CA ALA A 135 3.72 -18.93 -9.66
C ALA A 135 3.19 -18.15 -10.88
N ILE A 136 3.92 -18.17 -12.00
CA ILE A 136 3.50 -17.51 -13.24
C ILE A 136 2.22 -18.09 -13.82
N THR A 137 2.05 -19.40 -13.80
CA THR A 137 0.85 -20.06 -14.30
C THR A 137 -0.39 -19.57 -13.56
N PHE A 138 -0.31 -19.45 -12.23
CA PHE A 138 -1.41 -18.93 -11.43
C PHE A 138 -1.56 -17.41 -11.57
N LEU A 139 -0.47 -16.64 -11.61
CA LEU A 139 -0.51 -15.20 -11.84
C LEU A 139 -1.20 -14.88 -13.18
N LYS A 140 -0.90 -15.60 -14.26
CA LYS A 140 -1.52 -15.37 -15.59
C LYS A 140 -3.03 -15.61 -15.63
N LYS A 141 -3.61 -16.36 -14.68
CA LYS A 141 -5.07 -16.59 -14.61
C LYS A 141 -5.86 -15.35 -14.17
N HIS A 142 -5.19 -14.39 -13.55
CA HIS A 142 -5.85 -13.25 -12.88
C HIS A 142 -5.75 -11.94 -13.66
N THR A 143 -5.95 -12.00 -14.98
CA THR A 143 -6.14 -10.82 -15.82
C THR A 143 -7.42 -10.10 -15.42
N GLY A 144 -7.30 -8.89 -14.88
CA GLY A 144 -8.44 -8.09 -14.41
C GLY A 144 -8.89 -8.35 -12.96
N THR A 145 -8.45 -9.44 -12.33
CA THR A 145 -8.71 -9.72 -10.90
C THR A 145 -7.46 -9.61 -10.02
N PHE A 146 -6.34 -9.11 -10.57
CA PHE A 146 -5.08 -8.98 -9.85
C PHE A 146 -5.19 -8.19 -8.53
N PRO A 147 -5.92 -7.06 -8.44
CA PRO A 147 -6.06 -6.35 -7.17
C PRO A 147 -6.73 -7.19 -6.07
N ILE A 148 -7.70 -8.04 -6.43
CA ILE A 148 -8.35 -8.95 -5.47
C ILE A 148 -7.39 -10.07 -5.07
N LEU A 149 -6.60 -10.58 -6.02
CA LEU A 149 -5.56 -11.56 -5.73
C LEU A 149 -4.52 -11.01 -4.74
N GLU A 150 -4.09 -9.77 -4.93
CA GLU A 150 -3.15 -9.09 -4.02
C GLU A 150 -3.73 -8.96 -2.60
N ASP A 151 -5.01 -8.57 -2.49
CA ASP A 151 -5.71 -8.45 -1.21
C ASP A 151 -5.84 -9.80 -0.49
N VAL A 152 -6.21 -10.86 -1.22
CA VAL A 152 -6.31 -12.22 -0.68
C VAL A 152 -4.92 -12.73 -0.27
N TYR A 153 -3.91 -12.53 -1.11
CA TYR A 153 -2.54 -12.94 -0.82
C TYR A 153 -1.99 -12.30 0.45
N TYR A 154 -2.21 -10.99 0.62
CA TYR A 154 -1.78 -10.24 1.80
C TYR A 154 -2.55 -10.65 3.07
N LYS A 155 -3.89 -10.73 2.97
CA LYS A 155 -4.76 -10.92 4.14
C LYS A 155 -4.86 -12.38 4.59
N THR A 156 -4.69 -13.36 3.69
CA THR A 156 -4.93 -14.77 4.03
C THR A 156 -3.74 -15.68 3.77
N ALA A 157 -3.08 -15.56 2.60
CA ALA A 157 -2.09 -16.55 2.17
C ALA A 157 -0.71 -16.37 2.81
N THR A 158 -0.39 -15.16 3.29
CA THR A 158 0.92 -14.80 3.83
C THR A 158 0.82 -14.01 5.13
N LYS A 159 1.95 -13.80 5.80
CA LYS A 159 2.07 -12.92 6.98
C LYS A 159 2.15 -11.44 6.59
N SER A 160 1.13 -10.93 5.89
CA SER A 160 1.07 -9.54 5.41
C SER A 160 2.14 -9.18 4.35
N LYS A 161 2.54 -10.13 3.50
CA LYS A 161 3.47 -9.85 2.40
C LYS A 161 2.73 -9.23 1.21
N ASN A 162 3.42 -8.33 0.50
CA ASN A 162 2.86 -7.69 -0.68
C ASN A 162 3.21 -8.50 -1.93
N LEU A 163 2.19 -8.92 -2.68
CA LEU A 163 2.36 -9.79 -3.85
C LEU A 163 3.25 -9.17 -4.94
N ARG A 164 3.15 -7.85 -5.18
CA ARG A 164 3.99 -7.17 -6.20
C ARG A 164 5.46 -7.17 -5.80
N ASN A 165 5.75 -6.91 -4.52
CA ASN A 165 7.11 -6.96 -4.01
C ASN A 165 7.67 -8.38 -4.07
N ASP A 166 6.86 -9.38 -3.72
CA ASP A 166 7.25 -10.78 -3.80
C ASP A 166 7.51 -11.21 -5.26
N ILE A 167 6.67 -10.78 -6.22
CA ILE A 167 6.90 -11.00 -7.66
C ILE A 167 8.25 -10.42 -8.11
N ILE A 168 8.62 -9.23 -7.64
CA ILE A 168 9.90 -8.60 -8.00
C ILE A 168 11.09 -9.33 -7.34
N LYS A 169 10.90 -9.84 -6.12
CA LYS A 169 11.95 -10.47 -5.33
C LYS A 169 12.23 -11.91 -5.76
N TYR A 170 11.18 -12.69 -6.01
CA TYR A 170 11.23 -14.15 -6.19
C TYR A 170 11.07 -14.60 -7.65
N LEU A 171 10.80 -13.70 -8.60
CA LEU A 171 10.89 -14.07 -10.03
C LEU A 171 12.23 -13.62 -10.61
N SER A 172 12.87 -14.53 -11.34
CA SER A 172 13.97 -14.19 -12.23
C SER A 172 13.56 -13.10 -13.24
N LYS A 173 14.53 -12.28 -13.66
CA LYS A 173 14.31 -11.18 -14.61
C LYS A 173 13.64 -11.64 -15.93
N SER A 174 13.94 -12.86 -16.37
CA SER A 174 13.33 -13.46 -17.56
C SER A 174 11.84 -13.72 -17.35
N GLN A 175 11.50 -14.38 -16.24
CA GLN A 175 10.12 -14.71 -15.85
C GLN A 175 9.29 -13.46 -15.55
N TYR A 176 9.87 -12.47 -14.86
CA TYR A 176 9.24 -11.17 -14.67
C TYR A 176 8.90 -10.49 -16.01
N SER A 177 9.86 -10.46 -16.94
CA SER A 177 9.67 -9.85 -18.26
C SER A 177 8.59 -10.57 -19.07
N GLU A 178 8.54 -11.90 -19.00
CA GLU A 178 7.49 -12.70 -19.60
C GLU A 178 6.11 -12.35 -19.03
N LEU A 179 5.99 -12.27 -17.70
CA LEU A 179 4.76 -11.92 -17.03
C LEU A 179 4.30 -10.49 -17.38
N ALA A 180 5.21 -9.53 -17.35
CA ALA A 180 4.93 -8.14 -17.71
C ALA A 180 4.45 -8.02 -19.17
N LYS A 181 5.12 -8.70 -20.11
CA LYS A 181 4.69 -8.75 -21.52
C LYS A 181 3.32 -9.38 -21.68
N PHE A 182 3.05 -10.49 -20.98
CA PHE A 182 1.74 -11.13 -21.02
C PHE A 182 0.63 -10.17 -20.59
N TYR A 183 0.80 -9.49 -19.45
CA TYR A 183 -0.22 -8.57 -18.95
C TYR A 183 -0.39 -7.34 -19.83
N LYS A 184 0.71 -6.78 -20.35
CA LYS A 184 0.68 -5.70 -21.34
C LYS A 184 -0.09 -6.12 -22.60
N SER A 185 0.11 -7.35 -23.09
CA SER A 185 -0.62 -7.88 -24.26
C SER A 185 -2.13 -8.00 -24.03
N LYS A 186 -2.55 -8.11 -22.76
CA LYS A 186 -3.96 -8.19 -22.35
C LYS A 186 -4.55 -6.83 -22.00
N GLY A 187 -3.82 -5.73 -22.21
CA GLY A 187 -4.27 -4.37 -21.92
C GLY A 187 -4.15 -3.96 -20.44
N TYR A 188 -3.43 -4.74 -19.63
CA TYR A 188 -3.22 -4.44 -18.20
C TYR A 188 -1.78 -4.00 -17.95
N ASN A 189 -1.60 -2.82 -17.36
CA ASN A 189 -0.29 -2.26 -17.04
C ASN A 189 -0.14 -2.10 -15.52
N TRP A 190 -0.03 -3.24 -14.82
CA TRP A 190 0.07 -3.27 -13.36
C TRP A 190 1.44 -3.73 -12.86
N LEU A 191 2.33 -4.20 -13.74
CA LEU A 191 3.76 -4.48 -13.47
C LEU A 191 4.64 -3.42 -14.13
#